data_AF-A0A920EY72-F1
#
_entry.id   AF-A0A920EY72-F1
#
_cell.length_a   1.000
_cell.length_b   1.000
_cell.length_c   1.000
_cell.angle_alpha   90.00
_cell.angle_beta   90.00
_cell.angle_gamma   90.00
#
_symmetry.space_group_name_H-M   'P 1'
#
loop_
_entity.id
_entity.type
_entity.pdbx_description
1 polymer ?
#
loop_
_entity_poly.entity_id
_entity_poly.type
_entity_poly.pdbx_seq_one_letter_code
_entity_poly.pdbx_strand_id
1 'polypeptide(L)' 'MDDRSKQIIEARWLKLEEGTKPKTLKELADELGVSAERVRQIETAAFKKLKEKLSIN' A
#
# COMPACT_ATOMS: atom_id res chain seq x y z
N MET A 1 10.51 -6.20 4.17
CA MET A 1 9.49 -5.22 3.73
C MET A 1 8.69 -4.89 4.96
N ASP A 2 8.44 -3.60 5.19
CA ASP A 2 7.74 -3.12 6.39
C ASP A 2 6.25 -3.56 6.35
N ASP A 3 5.70 -3.96 7.49
CA ASP A 3 4.34 -4.51 7.60
C ASP A 3 3.27 -3.55 7.06
N ARG A 4 3.43 -2.26 7.37
CA ARG A 4 2.56 -1.17 6.88
C ARG A 4 2.58 -1.03 5.35
N SER A 5 3.75 -1.22 4.74
CA SER A 5 3.87 -1.18 3.27
C SER A 5 3.12 -2.31 2.62
N LYS A 6 3.16 -3.50 3.23
CA LYS A 6 2.46 -4.69 2.76
C LYS A 6 0.95 -4.47 2.81
N GLN A 7 0.45 -4.02 3.96
CA GLN A 7 -0.97 -3.75 4.19
C GLN A 7 -1.55 -2.72 3.19
N ILE A 8 -0.82 -1.65 2.86
CA ILE A 8 -1.27 -0.64 1.88
C ILE A 8 -1.33 -1.22 0.46
N ILE A 9 -0.31 -1.97 0.04
CA ILE A 9 -0.27 -2.59 -1.29
C ILE A 9 -1.37 -3.64 -1.39
N GLU A 10 -1.55 -4.47 -0.37
CA GLU A 10 -2.61 -5.48 -0.31
C GLU A 10 -3.99 -4.83 -0.39
N ALA A 11 -4.28 -3.82 0.44
CA ALA A 11 -5.60 -3.17 0.46
C ALA A 11 -5.96 -2.40 -0.83
N ARG A 12 -4.97 -1.96 -1.63
CA ARG A 12 -5.20 -1.27 -2.91
C ARG A 12 -5.17 -2.18 -4.14
N TRP A 13 -4.37 -3.25 -4.11
CA TRP A 13 -4.10 -4.08 -5.29
C TRP A 13 -4.67 -5.49 -5.17
N LEU A 14 -4.65 -6.08 -3.98
CA LEU A 14 -5.30 -7.36 -3.70
C LEU A 14 -6.74 -7.06 -3.27
N LYS A 15 -7.67 -7.16 -4.21
CA LYS A 15 -9.09 -7.29 -3.88
C LYS A 15 -9.27 -8.58 -3.10
N LEU A 16 -9.22 -8.49 -1.78
CA LEU A 16 -9.39 -9.66 -0.89
C LEU A 16 -10.78 -10.28 -1.02
N GLU A 17 -11.77 -9.55 -1.57
CA GLU A 17 -13.13 -10.03 -1.81
C GLU A 17 -13.69 -9.53 -3.15
N GLU A 18 -14.37 -10.42 -3.88
CA GLU A 18 -15.05 -10.10 -5.15
C GLU A 18 -16.22 -9.13 -4.88
N GLY A 19 -16.06 -7.89 -5.33
CA GLY A 19 -17.05 -6.82 -5.12
C GLY A 19 -16.59 -5.70 -4.20
N THR A 20 -15.47 -5.87 -3.47
CA THR A 20 -14.94 -4.83 -2.59
C THR A 20 -14.12 -3.81 -3.38
N LYS A 21 -14.46 -2.52 -3.21
CA LYS A 21 -13.73 -1.41 -3.83
C LYS A 21 -12.35 -1.29 -3.19
N PRO A 22 -11.29 -1.01 -3.97
CA PRO A 22 -9.97 -0.76 -3.40
C PRO A 22 -10.05 0.41 -2.41
N LYS A 23 -9.44 0.24 -1.23
CA LYS A 23 -9.47 1.30 -0.21
C LYS A 23 -8.80 2.55 -0.74
N THR A 24 -9.45 3.69 -0.51
CA THR A 24 -8.86 4.98 -0.88
C THR A 24 -7.69 5.32 0.05
N LEU A 25 -6.78 6.19 -0.41
CA LEU A 25 -5.68 6.68 0.43
C LEU A 25 -6.17 7.32 1.73
N LYS A 26 -7.38 7.89 1.72
CA LYS A 26 -7.98 8.56 2.87
C LYS A 26 -8.54 7.58 3.90
N GLU A 27 -9.15 6.48 3.45
CA GLU A 27 -9.57 5.40 4.35
C GLU A 27 -8.36 4.72 4.99
N LEU A 28 -7.33 4.44 4.21
CA LEU A 28 -6.08 3.87 4.73
C LEU A 28 -5.37 4.82 5.71
N ALA A 29 -5.47 6.13 5.47
CA ALA A 29 -4.93 7.15 6.36
C ALA A 29 -5.63 7.12 7.73
N ASP A 30 -6.95 7.07 7.71
CA ASP A 30 -7.80 7.00 8.91
C ASP A 30 -7.53 5.73 9.72
N GLU A 31 -7.50 4.57 9.06
CA GLU A 31 -7.24 3.27 9.71
C GLU A 31 -5.83 3.14 10.27
N LEU A 32 -4.83 3.69 9.58
CA LEU A 32 -3.44 3.64 10.02
C LEU A 32 -3.09 4.76 11.01
N GLY A 33 -4.01 5.70 11.27
CA GLY A 33 -3.78 6.87 12.11
C GLY A 33 -2.68 7.79 11.57
N VAL A 34 -2.58 7.91 10.25
CA VAL A 34 -1.56 8.75 9.57
C VAL A 34 -2.20 9.62 8.51
N SER A 35 -1.49 10.63 8.00
CA SER A 35 -2.00 11.45 6.89
C SER A 35 -2.04 10.68 5.56
N ALA A 36 -2.97 11.03 4.67
CA ALA A 36 -3.05 10.44 3.32
C ALA A 36 -1.75 10.60 2.51
N GLU A 37 -1.02 11.70 2.72
CA GLU A 37 0.30 11.89 2.13
C GLU A 37 1.33 10.89 2.67
N ARG A 38 1.25 10.54 3.96
CA ARG A 38 2.11 9.51 4.55
C ARG A 38 1.83 8.14 3.94
N VAL A 39 0.56 7.80 3.71
CA VAL A 39 0.17 6.57 2.99
C VAL A 39 0.78 6.56 1.58
N ARG A 40 0.69 7.67 0.84
CA ARG A 40 1.30 7.82 -0.50
C ARG A 40 2.82 7.62 -0.49
N GLN A 41 3.51 8.17 0.52
CA GLN A 41 4.96 7.97 0.68
C GLN A 41 5.30 6.50 0.94
N ILE A 42 4.56 5.84 1.83
CA ILE A 42 4.77 4.42 2.13
C ILE A 42 4.51 3.55 0.90
N GLU A 43 3.47 3.84 0.13
CA GLU A 43 3.17 3.17 -1.14
C GLU A 43 4.31 3.31 -2.14
N THR A 44 4.81 4.53 -2.35
CA THR A 44 5.91 4.80 -3.27
C THR A 44 7.19 4.07 -2.86
N ALA A 45 7.50 4.06 -1.56
CA ALA A 45 8.64 3.32 -1.01
C ALA A 45 8.48 1.79 -1.18
N ALA A 46 7.25 1.28 -1.02
CA ALA A 46 6.93 -0.13 -1.22
C ALA A 46 7.15 -0.54 -2.69
N PHE A 47 6.65 0.26 -3.63
CA PHE A 47 6.84 0.05 -5.07
C PHE A 47 8.31 0.11 -5.47
N LYS A 48 9.07 1.06 -4.92
CA LYS A 48 10.51 1.16 -5.17
C LYS A 48 11.24 -0.12 -4.73
N LYS A 49 10.97 -0.60 -3.50
CA LYS A 49 11.53 -1.86 -2.99
C LYS A 49 11.12 -3.07 -3.82
N LEU A 50 9.87 -3.14 -4.30
CA LEU A 50 9.40 -4.21 -5.19
C LEU A 50 10.16 -4.19 -6.54
N LYS A 51 10.29 -3.01 -7.15
CA LYS A 51 11.03 -2.83 -8.40
C LYS A 51 12.51 -3.19 -8.24
N GLU A 52 13.14 -2.79 -7.15
CA GLU A 52 14.53 -3.21 -6.84
C GLU A 52 14.65 -4.73 -6.74
N LYS A 53 13.73 -5.40 -6.04
CA LYS A 53 13.72 -6.87 -5.95
C LYS A 53 13.52 -7.57 -7.31
N LEU A 54 12.68 -7.01 -8.17
CA LEU A 54 12.41 -7.55 -9.51
C LEU A 54 13.55 -7.28 -10.50
N SER A 55 14.25 -6.15 -10.37
CA SER A 55 15.33 -5.73 -11.27
C SER A 55 16.69 -6.31 -10.90
N ILE A 56 16.83 -6.91 -9.72
CA ILE A 56 18.07 -7.58 -9.26
C ILE A 56 18.02 -9.10 -9.57
N ASN A 57 17.11 -9.54 -10.44
CA ASN A 57 17.00 -10.94 -10.86
C ASN A 57 17.51 -11.19 -12.28
#